data_AF-A0A7K1GII2-F1
#
_entry.id   AF-A0A7K1GII2-F1
#
_cell.length_a   1.000
_cell.length_b   1.000
_cell.length_c   1.000
_cell.angle_alpha   90.00
_cell.angle_beta   90.00
_cell.angle_gamma   90.00
#
_symmetry.space_group_name_H-M   'P 1'
#
loop_
_entity.id
_entity.type
_entity.pdbx_description
1 polymer ?
#
loop_
_entity_poly.entity_id
_entity_poly.type
_entity_poly.pdbx_seq_one_letter_code
_entity_poly.pdbx_strand_id
1 'polypeptide(L)' 'MSSKAVKQAIMNGDKAFKRFLKGLSQFPRYKKKKKQDVKCYFPKNNKTDWTVERHRVKVPTIGWIRLKEYGYISKNTTV' A
#
# COMPACT_ATOMS: atom_id res chain seq x y z
N MET A 1 9.84 -5.20 12.43
CA MET A 1 9.15 -6.33 11.77
C MET A 1 7.67 -6.30 12.16
N SER A 2 6.74 -6.17 11.21
CA SER A 2 5.33 -5.89 11.53
C SER A 2 4.61 -7.11 12.13
N SER A 3 4.30 -7.06 13.43
CA SER A 3 3.62 -8.11 14.20
C SER A 3 2.24 -8.48 13.64
N LYS A 4 1.56 -7.54 12.99
CA LYS A 4 0.22 -7.71 12.40
C LYS A 4 0.22 -8.70 11.24
N ALA A 5 1.23 -8.63 10.37
CA ALA A 5 1.33 -9.51 9.21
C ALA A 5 1.56 -10.98 9.64
N VAL A 6 2.43 -11.18 10.64
CA VAL A 6 2.72 -12.52 11.20
C VAL A 6 1.48 -13.11 11.85
N LYS A 7 0.77 -12.35 12.70
CA LYS A 7 -0.47 -12.80 13.34
C LYS A 7 -1.53 -13.22 12.31
N GLN A 8 -1.70 -12.44 11.25
CA GLN A 8 -2.67 -12.77 10.20
C GLN A 8 -2.29 -14.04 9.42
N ALA A 9 -1.00 -14.27 9.17
CA ALA A 9 -0.53 -15.48 8.51
C ALA A 9 -0.87 -16.74 9.33
N ILE A 10 -0.62 -16.70 10.64
CA ILE A 10 -0.94 -17.79 11.57
C ILE A 10 -2.45 -18.08 11.59
N MET A 11 -3.29 -17.04 11.75
CA MET A 11 -4.75 -17.20 11.76
C MET A 11 -5.31 -17.78 10.45
N ASN A 12 -4.75 -17.37 9.31
CA ASN A 12 -5.16 -17.90 8.00
C ASN A 12 -4.78 -19.38 7.85
N GLY A 13 -3.60 -19.78 8.35
CA GLY A 13 -3.16 -21.17 8.36
C GLY A 13 -4.08 -22.06 9.20
N ASP A 14 -4.35 -21.66 10.46
CA ASP A 14 -5.26 -22.38 11.36
C ASP A 14 -6.64 -22.60 10.73
N LYS A 15 -7.22 -21.54 10.15
CA LYS A 15 -8.53 -21.62 9.48
C LYS A 15 -8.52 -22.57 8.28
N ALA A 16 -7.45 -22.58 7.48
CA ALA A 16 -7.36 -23.43 6.29
C ALA A 16 -7.24 -24.92 6.67
N PHE A 17 -6.36 -25.25 7.62
CA PHE A 17 -6.18 -26.64 8.07
C PHE A 17 -7.42 -27.17 8.80
N LYS A 18 -8.08 -26.37 9.64
CA LYS A 18 -9.35 -26.78 10.27
C LYS A 18 -10.43 -27.13 9.26
N ARG A 19 -10.52 -26.42 8.13
CA ARG A 19 -11.50 -26.75 7.07
C ARG A 19 -11.11 -28.00 6.28
N PHE A 20 -9.82 -28.15 6.00
CA PHE A 20 -9.29 -29.34 5.34
C PHE A 20 -9.55 -30.61 6.16
N LEU A 21 -9.23 -30.60 7.47
CA LEU A 21 -9.44 -31.74 8.36
C LEU A 21 -10.93 -32.07 8.58
N LYS A 22 -11.82 -31.07 8.44
CA LYS A 22 -13.28 -31.28 8.45
C LYS A 22 -13.84 -31.77 7.12
N GLY A 23 -13.01 -32.00 6.10
CA GLY A 23 -13.45 -32.39 4.75
C GLY A 23 -14.21 -31.30 3.97
N LEU A 24 -14.20 -30.05 4.46
CA LEU A 24 -14.96 -28.94 3.88
C LEU A 24 -14.19 -28.20 2.77
N SER A 25 -12.91 -28.52 2.57
CA SER A 25 -12.06 -27.93 1.54
C SER A 25 -10.91 -28.87 1.16
N GLN A 26 -10.36 -28.69 -0.03
CA GLN A 26 -9.13 -29.35 -0.47
C GLN A 26 -7.91 -28.92 0.35
N PHE A 27 -6.78 -29.60 0.12
CA PHE A 27 -5.50 -29.29 0.76
C PHE A 27 -5.13 -27.79 0.62
N PRO A 28 -4.75 -27.11 1.72
CA PRO A 28 -4.39 -25.69 1.69
C PRO A 28 -3.28 -25.39 0.67
N ARG A 29 -3.39 -24.26 -0.03
CA ARG A 29 -2.41 -23.80 -1.02
C ARG A 29 -1.91 -22.40 -0.68
N TYR A 30 -0.74 -22.03 -1.20
CA TYR A 30 -0.19 -20.69 -1.02
C TYR A 30 -1.14 -19.60 -1.57
N LYS A 31 -1.19 -18.47 -0.86
CA LYS A 31 -2.03 -17.32 -1.24
C LYS A 31 -1.59 -16.76 -2.61
N LYS A 32 -2.49 -16.75 -3.58
CA LYS A 32 -2.25 -16.16 -4.91
C LYS A 32 -2.01 -14.64 -4.79
N LYS A 33 -0.95 -14.13 -5.42
CA LYS A 33 -0.56 -12.70 -5.38
C LYS A 33 -1.43 -11.76 -6.24
N LYS A 34 -2.40 -12.27 -7.02
CA LYS A 34 -3.17 -11.50 -8.01
C LYS A 34 -4.04 -10.37 -7.43
N LYS A 35 -4.43 -10.42 -6.16
CA LYS A 35 -5.36 -9.46 -5.53
C LYS A 35 -4.73 -8.73 -4.34
N GLN A 36 -3.52 -8.20 -4.49
CA GLN A 36 -2.91 -7.29 -3.52
C GLN A 36 -3.31 -5.85 -3.88
N ASP A 37 -4.55 -5.47 -3.56
CA ASP A 37 -5.02 -4.08 -3.68
C ASP A 37 -4.49 -3.27 -2.49
N VAL A 38 -3.17 -3.06 -2.45
CA VAL A 38 -2.56 -2.13 -1.50
C VAL A 38 -2.67 -0.76 -2.12
N LYS A 39 -3.77 -0.06 -1.81
CA LYS A 39 -3.92 1.34 -2.19
C LYS A 39 -2.87 2.14 -1.43
N CYS A 40 -2.00 2.84 -2.16
CA CYS A 40 -1.12 3.84 -1.57
C CYS A 40 -1.99 4.91 -0.89
N TYR A 41 -1.68 5.23 0.37
CA TYR A 41 -2.33 6.34 1.05
C TYR A 41 -1.79 7.64 0.46
N PHE A 42 -2.48 8.17 -0.54
CA PHE A 42 -2.25 9.53 -0.99
C PHE A 42 -2.89 10.47 0.02
N PRO A 43 -2.17 11.50 0.48
CA PRO A 43 -2.73 12.44 1.44
C PRO A 43 -4.02 13.09 0.91
N LYS A 44 -4.97 13.32 1.82
CA LYS A 44 -6.29 13.90 1.52
C LYS A 44 -6.19 15.43 1.54
N ASN A 45 -6.00 16.06 0.39
CA ASN A 45 -6.19 17.51 0.11
C ASN A 45 -6.03 18.52 1.27
N ASN A 46 -5.14 18.29 2.25
CA ASN A 46 -4.84 19.27 3.28
C ASN A 46 -3.69 20.13 2.77
N LYS A 47 -3.67 21.41 3.14
CA LYS A 47 -2.68 22.38 2.69
C LYS A 47 -1.23 21.95 2.95
N THR A 48 -0.99 21.25 4.06
CA THR A 48 0.35 20.83 4.51
C THR A 48 0.81 19.49 3.93
N ASP A 49 -0.07 18.78 3.21
CA ASP A 49 0.21 17.40 2.80
C ASP A 49 1.21 17.29 1.65
N TRP A 50 1.34 18.35 0.86
CA TRP A 50 2.15 18.37 -0.36
C TRP A 50 3.22 19.45 -0.25
N THR A 51 4.50 19.05 -0.25
CA THR A 51 5.60 20.00 -0.46
C THR A 51 6.04 19.92 -1.91
N VAL A 52 5.96 21.04 -2.62
CA VAL A 52 6.19 21.11 -4.06
C VAL A 52 7.38 22.02 -4.34
N GLU A 53 8.35 21.51 -5.11
CA GLU A 53 9.46 22.29 -5.65
C GLU A 53 9.47 22.18 -7.19
N ARG A 54 10.29 23.01 -7.85
CA ARG A 54 10.32 23.16 -9.32
C ARG A 54 10.42 21.83 -10.09
N HIS A 55 11.12 20.84 -9.55
CA HIS A 55 11.39 19.57 -10.23
C HIS A 55 10.98 18.33 -9.42
N ARG A 56 10.41 18.50 -8.23
CA ARG A 56 10.10 17.38 -7.34
C ARG A 56 8.91 17.68 -6.43
N VAL A 57 8.15 16.64 -6.12
CA VAL A 57 7.02 16.68 -5.18
C VAL A 57 7.32 15.72 -4.04
N LYS A 58 7.09 16.16 -2.81
CA LYS A 58 7.20 15.32 -1.62
C LYS A 58 5.84 14.70 -1.32
N VAL A 59 5.77 13.37 -1.44
CA VAL A 59 4.61 12.58 -1.01
C VAL A 59 4.94 12.01 0.38
N PRO A 60 4.08 12.18 1.40
CA PRO A 60 4.39 11.79 2.78
C PRO A 60 4.90 10.36 2.96
N THR A 61 4.40 9.42 2.15
CA THR A 61 4.71 7.99 2.24
C THR A 61 5.80 7.53 1.27
N ILE A 62 6.03 8.24 0.17
CA ILE A 62 6.97 7.83 -0.90
C ILE A 62 8.27 8.66 -0.84
N GLY A 63 8.23 9.86 -0.28
CA GLY A 63 9.34 10.81 -0.26
C GLY A 63 9.35 11.72 -1.49
N TRP A 64 10.54 12.18 -1.89
CA TRP A 64 10.70 13.06 -3.04
C TRP A 64 10.61 12.29 -4.35
N ILE A 65 9.67 12.69 -5.20
CA ILE A 65 9.46 12.12 -6.53
C ILE A 65 9.77 13.19 -7.58
N ARG A 66 10.57 12.83 -8.59
CA ARG A 66 10.84 13.70 -9.75
C ARG A 66 9.83 13.40 -10.85
N LEU A 67 9.16 14.43 -11.35
CA LEU A 67 8.28 14.28 -12.51
C LEU A 67 9.13 14.19 -13.79
N LYS A 68 8.71 13.32 -14.72
CA LYS A 68 9.35 13.18 -16.04
C LYS A 68 9.06 14.39 -16.93
N GLU A 69 7.89 15.00 -16.76
CA GLU A 69 7.45 16.16 -17.52
C GLU A 69 8.17 17.43 -17.04
N TYR A 70 8.78 18.13 -17.99
CA TYR A 70 9.50 19.37 -17.73
C TYR A 70 8.54 20.55 -17.88
N GLY A 71 8.23 21.27 -16.79
CA GLY A 71 7.61 22.59 -16.84
C GLY A 71 6.19 22.76 -16.28
N TYR A 72 5.52 21.70 -15.83
CA TYR A 72 4.11 21.78 -15.40
C TYR A 72 3.87 22.06 -13.92
N ILE A 73 4.90 22.06 -13.08
CA ILE A 73 4.74 22.45 -11.67
C ILE A 73 4.81 23.97 -11.57
N SER A 74 3.66 24.61 -11.33
CA SER A 74 3.56 26.05 -11.13
C SER A 74 4.42 26.49 -9.94
N LYS A 75 5.27 27.50 -10.15
CA LYS A 75 6.22 27.97 -9.14
C LYS A 75 5.55 28.71 -7.97
N ASN A 76 4.30 29.15 -8.14
CA ASN A 76 3.59 30.06 -7.23
C ASN A 76 2.14 29.60 -7.01
N THR A 77 1.94 28.41 -6.44
CA THR A 77 0.60 28.00 -6.02
C THR A 77 0.64 27.66 -4.54
N THR A 78 0.09 28.58 -3.74
CA THR A 78 -0.21 28.34 -2.33
C THR A 78 -1.33 27.31 -2.26
N VAL A 79 -1.00 26.10 -1.83
CA VAL A 79 -1.99 25.08 -1.45
C VAL A 79 -2.32 25.29 0.02
#